data_AF-A0A0F8XK08-F1
#
_entry.id   AF-A0A0F8XK08-F1
#
_cell.length_a   1.000
_cell.length_b   1.000
_cell.length_c   1.000
_cell.angle_alpha   90.00
_cell.angle_beta   90.00
_cell.angle_gamma   90.00
#
_symmetry.space_group_name_H-M   'P 1'
#
loop_
_entity.id
_entity.type
_entity.pdbx_description
1 polymer ?
#
loop_
_entity_poly.entity_id
_entity_poly.type
_entity_poly.pdbx_seq_one_letter_code
_entity_poly.pdbx_strand_id
1 'polypeptide(L)'
;ARTLRQSDPQRALSLLQETRKRVESSGLEPTSRDQLLRRVDRALFETQQFIEQNLPRIELTERNQQVRGEIEREQNLKLEKQEKLAVMVDKFNKLMDEQRYAEAEVVAKKVEELDPNNPMAGQLNWYAKFVRRDMLNRRLRADKEDGYWLAMHRVDELSTPYDDNNPLQFGPVQDWSQLSERRRRMFRRDRRRTEREIEIEQKLKTPVGSLRYTNAPLHEVLKDLSTLAEVNIHLDPQGLAEEAVTPDTPINFEVRSEIMLKSVLHLILEPLHLDYVIKDEVLKITSEQLTEGEVFPIVYSVGDLVVPIPNFTPSTRMGLAGALHNAMGDAGLGGGAFFGGGGSSPMAVVASTDGTRSNAAINPGVLAQMSASGATPS
;
A
#
# COMPACT_ATOMS: atom_id res chain seq x y z
N ALA A 1 55.40 19.21 46.38
CA ALA A 1 55.31 18.06 47.33
C ALA A 1 54.92 18.50 48.74
N ARG A 2 55.67 19.39 49.41
CA ARG A 2 55.32 19.85 50.78
C ARG A 2 53.96 20.57 50.88
N THR A 3 53.59 21.35 49.87
CA THR A 3 52.27 21.98 49.74
C THR A 3 51.16 20.95 49.49
N LEU A 4 51.43 19.98 48.61
CA LEU A 4 50.51 18.87 48.29
C LEU A 4 50.27 17.95 49.50
N ARG A 5 51.25 17.77 50.40
CA ARG A 5 51.07 16.99 51.64
C ARG A 5 49.91 17.52 52.49
N GLN A 6 49.63 18.82 52.44
CA GLN A 6 48.54 19.44 53.21
C GLN A 6 47.20 19.41 52.46
N SER A 7 47.20 19.49 51.13
CA SER A 7 45.97 19.57 50.33
C SER A 7 45.47 18.22 49.81
N ASP A 8 46.39 17.32 49.42
CA ASP A 8 46.11 16.00 48.84
C ASP A 8 47.30 15.05 49.13
N PRO A 9 47.34 14.44 50.34
CA PRO A 9 48.49 13.68 50.80
C PRO A 9 48.69 12.35 50.03
N GLN A 10 47.62 11.76 49.49
CA GLN A 10 47.73 10.54 48.66
C GLN A 10 48.40 10.85 47.31
N ARG A 11 48.01 11.96 46.66
CA ARG A 11 48.67 12.41 45.43
C ARG A 11 50.11 12.88 45.67
N ALA A 12 50.39 13.43 46.86
CA ALA A 12 51.77 13.74 47.25
C ALA A 12 52.63 12.48 47.40
N LEU A 13 52.08 11.39 47.94
CA LEU A 13 52.77 10.10 48.10
C LEU A 13 53.07 9.45 46.73
N SER A 14 52.09 9.40 45.82
CA SER A 14 52.30 8.82 44.48
C SER A 14 53.34 9.61 43.67
N LEU A 15 53.30 10.94 43.73
CA LEU A 15 54.29 11.81 43.09
C LEU A 15 55.69 11.61 43.69
N LEU A 16 55.80 11.46 45.02
CA LEU A 16 57.09 11.21 45.67
C LEU A 16 57.66 9.82 45.32
N GLN A 17 56.81 8.79 45.23
CA GLN A 17 57.21 7.46 44.74
C GLN A 17 57.68 7.49 43.29
N GLU A 18 57.01 8.25 42.42
CA GLU A 18 57.44 8.46 41.05
C GLU A 18 58.79 9.21 40.98
N THR A 19 58.96 10.24 41.80
CA THR A 19 60.24 10.98 41.88
C THR A 19 61.39 10.11 42.39
N ARG A 20 61.14 9.22 43.35
CA ARG A 20 62.13 8.24 43.84
C ARG A 20 62.60 7.33 42.71
N LYS A 21 61.66 6.77 41.94
CA LYS A 21 61.97 5.92 40.77
C LYS A 21 62.78 6.69 39.71
N ARG A 22 62.45 7.97 39.46
CA ARG A 22 63.19 8.83 38.52
C ARG A 22 64.61 9.15 38.99
N VAL A 23 64.83 9.31 40.30
CA VAL A 23 66.18 9.54 40.87
C VAL A 23 66.99 8.23 40.84
N GLU A 24 66.37 7.08 41.07
CA GLU A 24 67.02 5.76 40.95
C GLU A 24 67.45 5.42 39.51
N SER A 25 66.68 5.84 38.51
CA SER A 25 67.01 5.62 37.09
C SER A 25 67.93 6.70 36.51
N SER A 26 68.20 7.78 37.24
CA SER A 26 69.10 8.83 36.78
C SER A 26 70.57 8.42 36.95
N GLY A 27 71.38 8.62 35.91
CA GLY A 27 72.82 8.31 35.88
C GLY A 27 73.69 9.29 36.68
N LEU A 28 73.20 9.76 37.82
CA LEU A 28 73.90 10.71 38.69
C LEU A 28 75.05 10.05 39.46
N GLU A 29 76.03 10.86 39.86
CA GLU A 29 77.15 10.43 40.70
C GLU A 29 76.63 9.73 41.99
N PRO A 30 77.22 8.58 42.40
CA PRO A 30 76.71 7.77 43.53
C PRO A 30 76.46 8.55 44.82
N THR A 31 77.34 9.50 45.14
CA THR A 31 77.28 10.36 46.32
C THR A 31 76.08 11.31 46.29
N SER A 32 75.83 11.94 45.13
CA SER A 32 74.72 12.87 44.91
C SER A 32 73.38 12.15 44.83
N ARG A 33 73.35 10.96 44.20
CA ARG A 33 72.18 10.09 44.14
C ARG A 33 71.73 9.67 45.54
N ASP A 34 72.65 9.20 46.37
CA ASP A 34 72.33 8.78 47.74
C ASP A 34 71.83 9.93 48.61
N GLN A 35 72.39 11.13 48.45
CA GLN A 35 71.90 12.32 49.15
C GLN A 35 70.46 12.70 48.74
N LEU A 36 70.13 12.60 47.46
CA LEU A 36 68.77 12.87 46.96
C LEU A 36 67.79 11.78 47.37
N LEU A 37 68.17 10.51 47.30
CA LEU A 37 67.34 9.39 47.77
C LEU A 37 67.04 9.51 49.26
N ARG A 38 68.04 9.78 50.11
CA ARG A 38 67.81 10.03 51.54
C ARG A 38 66.83 11.18 51.80
N ARG A 39 66.86 12.24 50.98
CA ARG A 39 65.92 13.36 51.09
C ARG A 39 64.50 12.97 50.65
N VAL A 40 64.35 12.19 49.58
CA VAL A 40 63.06 11.70 49.09
C VAL A 40 62.47 10.66 50.03
N ASP A 41 63.28 9.73 50.54
CA ASP A 41 62.88 8.70 51.50
C ASP A 41 62.42 9.33 52.82
N ARG A 42 63.14 10.36 53.30
CA ARG A 42 62.68 11.16 54.45
C ARG A 42 61.35 11.85 54.17
N ALA A 43 61.18 12.46 52.99
CA ALA A 43 59.92 13.10 52.62
C ALA A 43 58.77 12.09 52.47
N LEU A 44 59.04 10.87 51.99
CA LEU A 44 58.07 9.78 51.91
C LEU A 44 57.63 9.33 53.31
N PHE A 45 58.59 9.09 54.21
CA PHE A 45 58.31 8.71 55.59
C PHE A 45 57.48 9.77 56.31
N GLU A 46 57.87 11.05 56.20
CA GLU A 46 57.12 12.15 56.79
C GLU A 46 55.71 12.32 56.18
N THR A 47 55.49 11.90 54.93
CA THR A 47 54.17 11.96 54.27
C THR A 47 53.30 10.76 54.66
N GLN A 48 53.89 9.56 54.80
CA GLN A 48 53.22 8.36 55.31
C GLN A 48 52.75 8.55 56.76
N GLN A 49 53.63 9.04 57.64
CA GLN A 49 53.24 9.35 59.02
C GLN A 49 52.13 10.41 59.09
N PHE A 50 52.17 11.41 58.21
CA PHE A 50 51.10 12.40 58.15
C PHE A 50 49.77 11.79 57.70
N ILE A 51 49.79 10.86 56.74
CA ILE A 51 48.60 10.12 56.31
C ILE A 51 48.06 9.25 57.45
N GLU A 52 48.90 8.47 58.13
CA GLU A 52 48.48 7.60 59.23
C GLU A 52 47.85 8.41 60.38
N GLN A 53 48.45 9.54 60.75
CA GLN A 53 47.93 10.40 61.82
C GLN A 53 46.62 11.12 61.46
N ASN A 54 46.39 11.38 60.16
CA ASN A 54 45.21 12.11 59.68
C ASN A 54 44.25 11.24 58.87
N LEU A 55 44.40 9.91 58.93
CA LEU A 55 43.67 8.95 58.10
C LEU A 55 42.15 9.14 58.17
N PRO A 56 41.52 9.31 59.36
CA PRO A 56 40.08 9.56 59.45
C PRO A 56 39.64 10.86 58.78
N ARG A 57 40.48 11.90 58.80
CA ARG A 57 40.18 13.19 58.16
C ARG A 57 40.30 13.10 56.65
N ILE A 58 41.28 12.35 56.14
CA ILE A 58 41.49 12.13 54.71
C ILE A 58 40.31 11.34 54.13
N GLU A 59 39.93 10.23 54.75
CA GLU A 59 38.78 9.41 54.34
C GLU A 59 37.47 10.21 54.38
N LEU A 60 37.26 11.01 55.44
CA LEU A 60 36.09 11.88 55.54
C LEU A 60 36.07 12.94 54.43
N THR A 61 37.22 13.52 54.09
CA THR A 61 37.33 14.53 53.02
C THR A 61 37.04 13.91 51.65
N GLU A 62 37.59 12.74 51.38
CA GLU A 62 37.33 11.99 50.14
C GLU A 62 35.86 11.60 50.02
N ARG A 63 35.25 11.07 51.09
CA ARG A 63 33.83 10.73 51.12
C ARG A 63 32.94 11.97 50.96
N ASN A 64 33.30 13.09 51.59
CA ASN A 64 32.59 14.36 51.40
C ASN A 64 32.71 14.88 49.97
N GLN A 65 33.86 14.73 49.31
CA GLN A 65 34.03 15.09 47.90
C GLN A 65 33.18 14.19 46.98
N GLN A 66 33.15 12.89 47.25
CA GLN A 66 32.29 11.95 46.51
C GLN A 66 30.82 12.29 46.67
N VAL A 67 30.35 12.48 47.92
CA VAL A 67 28.96 12.85 48.23
C VAL A 67 28.60 14.21 47.61
N ARG A 68 29.48 15.21 47.70
CA ARG A 68 29.25 16.52 47.04
C ARG A 68 29.16 16.37 45.53
N GLY A 69 30.04 15.58 44.92
CA GLY A 69 30.00 15.31 43.49
C GLY A 69 28.73 14.57 43.05
N GLU A 70 28.23 13.64 43.86
CA GLU A 70 26.94 12.97 43.64
C GLU A 70 25.77 13.95 43.76
N ILE A 71 25.74 14.78 44.80
CA ILE A 71 24.72 15.81 45.01
C ILE A 71 24.71 16.81 43.84
N GLU A 72 25.88 17.29 43.40
CA GLU A 72 26.00 18.20 42.25
C GLU A 72 25.48 17.54 40.96
N ARG A 73 25.84 16.27 40.72
CA ARG A 73 25.30 15.51 39.56
C ARG A 73 23.80 15.36 39.63
N GLU A 74 23.24 15.01 40.78
CA GLU A 74 21.79 14.89 40.96
C GLU A 74 21.08 16.23 40.76
N GLN A 75 21.65 17.33 41.28
CA GLN A 75 21.11 18.67 41.08
C GLN A 75 21.13 19.06 39.61
N ASN A 76 22.23 18.83 38.90
CA ASN A 76 22.34 19.11 37.48
C ASN A 76 21.32 18.31 36.66
N LEU A 77 21.16 17.01 36.95
CA LEU A 77 20.16 16.17 36.29
C LEU A 77 18.73 16.63 36.57
N LYS A 78 18.43 17.10 37.79
CA LYS A 78 17.12 17.67 38.13
C LYS A 78 16.87 18.98 37.37
N LEU A 79 17.86 19.86 37.29
CA LEU A 79 17.77 21.11 36.54
C LEU A 79 17.54 20.84 35.05
N GLU A 80 18.32 19.94 34.43
CA GLU A 80 18.13 19.56 33.03
C GLU A 80 16.73 18.99 32.75
N LYS A 81 16.19 18.18 33.67
CA LYS A 81 14.81 17.67 33.56
C LYS A 81 13.79 18.80 33.65
N GLN A 82 13.96 19.75 34.57
CA GLN A 82 13.07 20.90 34.73
C GLN A 82 13.10 21.83 33.51
N GLU A 83 14.28 22.10 32.95
CA GLU A 83 14.42 22.89 31.72
C GLU A 83 13.73 22.22 30.53
N LYS A 84 13.94 20.92 30.33
CA LYS A 84 13.27 20.14 29.28
C LYS A 84 11.75 20.13 29.49
N LEU A 85 11.30 20.01 30.73
CA LEU A 85 9.88 20.05 31.07
C LEU A 85 9.26 21.41 30.71
N ALA A 86 9.92 22.52 31.05
CA ALA A 86 9.45 23.86 30.74
C ALA A 86 9.28 24.06 29.21
N VAL A 87 10.28 23.66 28.42
CA VAL A 87 10.21 23.75 26.94
C VAL A 87 9.03 22.92 26.39
N MET A 88 8.78 21.74 26.95
CA MET A 88 7.68 20.87 26.51
C MET A 88 6.31 21.41 26.93
N VAL A 89 6.20 22.05 28.10
CA VAL A 89 4.97 22.72 28.54
C VAL A 89 4.66 23.93 27.65
N ASP A 90 5.66 24.74 27.31
CA ASP A 90 5.48 25.86 26.38
C ASP A 90 5.05 25.36 24.99
N LYS A 91 5.67 24.28 24.51
CA LYS A 91 5.26 23.64 23.26
C LYS A 91 3.83 23.11 23.34
N PHE A 92 3.44 22.52 24.46
CA PHE A 92 2.07 22.05 24.69
C PHE A 92 1.07 23.21 24.60
N ASN A 93 1.32 24.31 25.32
CA ASN A 93 0.45 25.48 25.32
C ASN A 93 0.29 26.05 23.89
N LYS A 94 1.40 26.19 23.14
CA LYS A 94 1.34 26.61 21.73
C LYS A 94 0.49 25.69 20.86
N LEU A 95 0.62 24.37 21.01
CA LEU A 95 -0.18 23.42 20.25
C LEU A 95 -1.66 23.45 20.64
N MET A 96 -1.97 23.77 21.90
CA MET A 96 -3.34 23.98 22.36
C MET A 96 -3.94 25.26 21.75
N ASP A 97 -3.17 26.35 21.71
CA ASP A 97 -3.59 27.62 21.10
C ASP A 97 -3.79 27.47 19.58
N GLU A 98 -2.93 26.70 18.91
CA GLU A 98 -3.04 26.34 17.49
C GLU A 98 -4.15 25.32 17.19
N GLN A 99 -4.90 24.86 18.21
CA GLN A 99 -5.95 23.83 18.10
C GLN A 99 -5.44 22.48 17.54
N ARG A 100 -4.13 22.21 17.63
CA ARG A 100 -3.48 20.97 17.18
C ARG A 100 -3.49 19.92 18.30
N TYR A 101 -4.69 19.57 18.76
CA TYR A 101 -4.89 18.75 19.96
C TYR A 101 -4.26 17.35 19.87
N ALA A 102 -4.18 16.76 18.67
CA ALA A 102 -3.56 15.45 18.48
C ALA A 102 -2.05 15.48 18.76
N GLU A 103 -1.37 16.55 18.35
CA GLU A 103 0.05 16.74 18.62
C GLU A 103 0.30 17.15 20.07
N ALA A 104 -0.58 17.98 20.63
CA ALA A 104 -0.54 18.36 22.04
C ALA A 104 -0.62 17.12 22.95
N GLU A 105 -1.47 16.13 22.62
CA GLU A 105 -1.53 14.87 23.37
C GLU A 105 -0.21 14.08 23.31
N VAL A 106 0.48 14.07 22.17
CA VAL A 106 1.78 13.42 22.04
C VAL A 106 2.84 14.12 22.90
N VAL A 107 2.84 15.46 22.93
CA VAL A 107 3.75 16.21 23.80
C VAL A 107 3.46 15.95 25.28
N ALA A 108 2.18 15.92 25.68
CA ALA A 108 1.78 15.63 27.04
C ALA A 108 2.20 14.20 27.49
N LYS A 109 2.11 13.20 26.62
CA LYS A 109 2.64 11.85 26.90
C LYS A 109 4.15 11.84 27.10
N LYS A 110 4.90 12.57 26.26
CA LYS A 110 6.35 12.69 26.43
C LYS A 110 6.73 13.35 27.75
N VAL A 111 5.93 14.32 28.20
CA VAL A 111 6.10 14.95 29.53
C VAL A 111 5.89 13.93 30.65
N GLU A 112 4.86 13.09 30.55
CA GLU A 112 4.58 11.99 31.48
C GLU A 112 5.68 10.91 31.49
N GLU A 113 6.29 10.61 30.33
CA GLU A 113 7.42 9.69 30.23
C GLU A 113 8.71 10.26 30.86
N LEU A 114 8.92 11.58 30.78
CA LEU A 114 10.12 12.24 31.34
C LEU A 114 10.10 12.30 32.87
N ASP A 115 8.93 12.56 33.47
CA ASP A 115 8.76 12.60 34.92
C ASP A 115 7.38 12.04 35.35
N PRO A 116 7.26 10.71 35.54
CA PRO A 116 6.01 10.06 35.90
C PRO A 116 5.46 10.46 37.28
N ASN A 117 6.34 10.94 38.18
CA ASN A 117 5.95 11.30 39.55
C ASN A 117 5.45 12.74 39.66
N ASN A 118 5.56 13.53 38.59
CA ASN A 118 5.11 14.91 38.59
C ASN A 118 3.59 15.00 38.36
N PRO A 119 2.80 15.56 39.31
CA PRO A 119 1.35 15.67 39.15
C PRO A 119 0.94 16.51 37.92
N MET A 120 1.77 17.49 37.51
CA MET A 120 1.50 18.29 36.33
C MET A 120 1.53 17.45 35.05
N ALA A 121 2.38 16.43 34.97
CA ALA A 121 2.50 15.60 33.78
C ALA A 121 1.22 14.79 33.53
N GLY A 122 0.66 14.20 34.59
CA GLY A 122 -0.63 13.53 34.54
C GLY A 122 -1.78 14.49 34.18
N GLN A 123 -1.77 15.70 34.74
CA GLN A 123 -2.79 16.72 34.44
C GLN A 123 -2.75 17.16 32.97
N LEU A 124 -1.57 17.37 32.39
CA LEU A 124 -1.42 17.74 30.98
C LEU A 124 -1.95 16.65 30.06
N ASN A 125 -1.62 15.38 30.33
CA ASN A 125 -2.11 14.25 29.54
C ASN A 125 -3.64 14.13 29.61
N TRP A 126 -4.21 14.25 30.81
CA TRP A 126 -5.66 14.25 31.00
C TRP A 126 -6.33 15.40 30.25
N TYR A 127 -5.80 16.61 30.38
CA TYR A 127 -6.34 17.81 29.74
C TYR A 127 -6.27 17.71 28.21
N ALA A 128 -5.15 17.26 27.65
CA ALA A 128 -4.99 17.04 26.22
C ALA A 128 -6.03 16.06 25.66
N LYS A 129 -6.22 14.93 26.35
CA LYS A 129 -7.21 13.92 25.98
C LYS A 129 -8.63 14.47 26.10
N PHE A 130 -8.94 15.20 27.16
CA PHE A 130 -10.25 15.79 27.39
C PHE A 130 -10.62 16.76 26.27
N VAL A 131 -9.76 17.75 25.98
CA VAL A 131 -10.04 18.77 24.95
C VAL A 131 -10.14 18.12 23.57
N ARG A 132 -9.22 17.20 23.23
CA ARG A 132 -9.29 16.47 21.95
C ARG A 132 -10.62 15.72 21.81
N ARG A 133 -11.07 15.03 22.86
CA ARG A 133 -12.33 14.28 22.85
C ARG A 133 -13.55 15.19 22.76
N ASP A 134 -13.57 16.30 23.49
CA ASP A 134 -14.66 17.29 23.42
C ASP A 134 -14.80 17.82 21.99
N MET A 135 -13.70 18.20 21.35
CA MET A 135 -13.69 18.70 19.98
C MET A 135 -14.14 17.65 18.97
N LEU A 136 -13.66 16.41 19.10
CA LEU A 136 -14.10 15.30 18.25
C LEU A 136 -15.60 14.99 18.45
N ASN A 137 -16.10 15.04 19.68
CA ASN A 137 -17.51 14.81 19.98
C ASN A 137 -18.41 15.92 19.41
N ARG A 138 -17.97 17.18 19.49
CA ARG A 138 -18.68 18.32 18.88
C ARG A 138 -18.76 18.15 17.37
N ARG A 139 -17.64 17.83 16.71
CA ARG A 139 -17.60 17.55 15.27
C ARG A 139 -18.51 16.38 14.91
N LEU A 140 -18.43 15.27 15.63
CA LEU A 140 -19.28 14.11 15.39
C LEU A 140 -20.76 14.42 15.59
N ARG A 141 -21.12 15.29 16.55
CA ARG A 141 -22.50 15.74 16.73
C ARG A 141 -22.97 16.56 15.52
N ALA A 142 -22.16 17.50 15.03
CA ALA A 142 -22.48 18.28 13.83
C ALA A 142 -22.62 17.39 12.59
N ASP A 143 -21.66 16.49 12.35
CA ASP A 143 -21.70 15.55 11.21
C ASP A 143 -22.96 14.64 11.27
N LYS A 144 -23.38 14.24 12.47
CA LYS A 144 -24.63 13.47 12.69
C LYS A 144 -25.88 14.30 12.40
N GLU A 145 -25.89 15.56 12.83
CA GLU A 145 -26.99 16.48 12.57
C GLU A 145 -27.16 16.72 11.07
N ASP A 146 -26.06 17.03 10.36
CA ASP A 146 -26.05 17.23 8.91
C ASP A 146 -26.49 15.97 8.16
N GLY A 147 -25.95 14.80 8.55
CA GLY A 147 -26.32 13.52 7.96
C GLY A 147 -27.80 13.16 8.20
N TYR A 148 -28.31 13.43 9.40
CA TYR A 148 -29.72 13.21 9.73
C TYR A 148 -30.63 14.15 8.94
N TRP A 149 -30.29 15.44 8.89
CA TRP A 149 -31.04 16.44 8.13
C TRP A 149 -31.10 16.09 6.65
N LEU A 150 -29.95 15.74 6.04
CA LEU A 150 -29.91 15.35 4.62
C LEU A 150 -30.76 14.11 4.35
N ALA A 151 -30.72 13.12 5.25
CA ALA A 151 -31.51 11.90 5.11
C ALA A 151 -33.02 12.19 5.20
N MET A 152 -33.45 12.98 6.19
CA MET A 152 -34.86 13.33 6.35
C MET A 152 -35.35 14.29 5.26
N HIS A 153 -34.53 15.26 4.84
CA HIS A 153 -34.85 16.13 3.72
C HIS A 153 -35.12 15.32 2.45
N ARG A 154 -34.33 14.29 2.15
CA ARG A 154 -34.60 13.43 0.97
C ARG A 154 -35.92 12.69 1.08
N VAL A 155 -36.30 12.25 2.28
CA VAL A 155 -37.61 11.63 2.52
C VAL A 155 -38.72 12.64 2.23
N ASP A 156 -38.58 13.87 2.73
CA ASP A 156 -39.55 14.95 2.48
C ASP A 156 -39.62 15.31 0.99
N GLU A 157 -38.48 15.39 0.31
CA GLU A 157 -38.41 15.62 -1.15
C GLU A 157 -39.13 14.51 -1.92
N LEU A 158 -38.91 13.24 -1.57
CA LEU A 158 -39.63 12.10 -2.16
C LEU A 158 -41.11 12.05 -1.80
N SER A 159 -41.51 12.69 -0.70
CA SER A 159 -42.92 12.82 -0.32
C SER A 159 -43.67 13.83 -1.18
N THR A 160 -42.96 14.68 -1.92
CA THR A 160 -43.60 15.59 -2.87
C THR A 160 -44.30 14.76 -3.96
N PRO A 161 -45.62 14.95 -4.17
CA PRO A 161 -46.33 14.22 -5.21
C PRO A 161 -45.71 14.51 -6.57
N TYR A 162 -45.28 13.46 -7.27
CA TYR A 162 -44.86 13.55 -8.66
C TYR A 162 -46.09 13.48 -9.58
N ASP A 163 -45.94 13.92 -10.82
CA ASP A 163 -46.99 13.80 -11.83
C ASP A 163 -47.13 12.32 -12.24
N ASP A 164 -48.18 11.66 -11.75
CA ASP A 164 -48.52 10.26 -12.08
C ASP A 164 -48.77 10.03 -13.57
N ASN A 165 -49.04 11.08 -14.36
CA ASN A 165 -49.22 10.94 -15.81
C ASN A 165 -47.89 10.76 -16.56
N ASN A 166 -46.76 11.11 -15.92
CA ASN A 166 -45.44 10.90 -16.49
C ASN A 166 -44.42 10.51 -15.39
N PRO A 167 -44.50 9.26 -14.87
CA PRO A 167 -43.68 8.80 -13.74
C PRO A 167 -42.19 8.62 -14.11
N LEU A 168 -41.87 8.54 -15.41
CA LEU A 168 -40.51 8.37 -15.92
C LEU A 168 -40.02 9.68 -16.53
N GLN A 169 -39.42 10.52 -15.70
CA GLN A 169 -38.70 11.72 -16.15
C GLN A 169 -37.22 11.41 -16.21
N PHE A 170 -36.69 11.24 -17.43
CA PHE A 170 -35.26 11.23 -17.63
C PHE A 170 -34.72 12.65 -17.45
N GLY A 171 -33.58 12.78 -16.75
CA GLY A 171 -32.87 14.06 -16.64
C GLY A 171 -32.53 14.66 -18.02
N PRO A 172 -32.06 15.93 -18.06
CA PRO A 172 -31.82 16.63 -19.31
C PRO A 172 -30.91 15.85 -20.26
N VAL A 173 -31.22 15.89 -21.56
CA VAL A 173 -30.53 15.16 -22.65
C VAL A 173 -29.01 15.39 -22.64
N GLN A 174 -28.56 16.53 -22.14
CA GLN A 174 -27.15 16.89 -22.00
C GLN A 174 -26.38 15.89 -21.12
N ASP A 175 -26.99 15.37 -20.06
CA ASP A 175 -26.35 14.41 -19.14
C ASP A 175 -26.11 13.06 -19.84
N TRP A 176 -27.05 12.64 -20.69
CA TRP A 176 -26.94 11.41 -21.48
C TRP A 176 -25.82 11.46 -22.51
N SER A 177 -25.63 12.62 -23.14
CA SER A 177 -24.53 12.82 -24.10
C SER A 177 -23.16 12.72 -23.41
N GLN A 178 -23.03 13.31 -22.21
CA GLN A 178 -21.82 13.27 -21.40
C GLN A 178 -21.52 11.86 -20.89
N LEU A 179 -22.52 11.14 -20.41
CA LEU A 179 -22.38 9.74 -19.98
C LEU A 179 -21.95 8.84 -21.15
N SER A 180 -22.56 9.03 -22.32
CA SER A 180 -22.20 8.31 -23.55
C SER A 180 -20.77 8.59 -23.99
N GLU A 181 -20.34 9.84 -23.91
CA GLU A 181 -18.98 10.23 -24.29
C GLU A 181 -17.93 9.70 -23.32
N ARG A 182 -18.19 9.78 -22.00
CA ARG A 182 -17.32 9.17 -20.96
C ARG A 182 -17.14 7.67 -21.21
N ARG A 183 -18.25 6.97 -21.50
CA ARG A 183 -18.24 5.55 -21.84
C ARG A 183 -17.40 5.26 -23.10
N ARG A 184 -17.58 6.02 -24.18
CA ARG A 184 -16.75 5.88 -25.40
C ARG A 184 -15.26 6.12 -25.13
N ARG A 185 -14.90 7.12 -24.31
CA ARG A 185 -13.50 7.42 -23.97
C ARG A 185 -12.87 6.27 -23.17
N MET A 186 -13.62 5.65 -22.25
CA MET A 186 -13.17 4.48 -21.50
C MET A 186 -12.90 3.29 -22.43
N PHE A 187 -13.80 3.00 -23.38
CA PHE A 187 -13.63 1.91 -24.35
C PHE A 187 -12.55 2.17 -25.42
N ARG A 188 -12.15 3.42 -25.65
CA ARG A 188 -11.02 3.73 -26.56
C ARG A 188 -9.67 3.28 -25.98
N ARG A 189 -9.53 3.12 -24.66
CA ARG A 189 -8.28 2.67 -24.02
C ARG A 189 -7.93 1.20 -24.27
N ASP A 190 -8.90 0.37 -24.66
CA ASP A 190 -8.68 -1.05 -24.97
C ASP A 190 -8.29 -1.32 -26.43
N ARG A 191 -7.96 -0.27 -27.21
CA ARG A 191 -7.45 -0.44 -28.57
C ARG A 191 -6.01 -0.97 -28.50
N ARG A 192 -5.85 -2.28 -28.70
CA ARG A 192 -4.56 -3.00 -28.75
C ARG A 192 -3.67 -2.63 -29.95
N ARG A 193 -4.07 -1.68 -30.81
CA ARG A 193 -3.25 -1.22 -31.94
C ARG A 193 -2.23 -0.20 -31.45
N THR A 194 -0.98 -0.30 -31.92
CA THR A 194 0.03 0.71 -31.59
C THR A 194 -0.39 2.07 -32.16
N GLU A 195 0.17 3.15 -31.62
CA GLU A 195 -0.07 4.50 -32.16
C GLU A 195 0.24 4.55 -33.66
N ARG A 196 1.30 3.83 -34.09
CA ARG A 196 1.71 3.76 -35.49
C ARG A 196 0.73 2.98 -36.38
N GLU A 197 0.16 1.88 -35.89
CA GLU A 197 -0.87 1.13 -36.62
C GLU A 197 -2.17 1.94 -36.77
N ILE A 198 -2.52 2.74 -35.75
CA ILE A 198 -3.66 3.65 -35.80
C ILE A 198 -3.43 4.75 -36.84
N GLU A 199 -2.21 5.30 -36.92
CA GLU A 199 -1.83 6.26 -37.95
C GLU A 199 -1.94 5.67 -39.35
N ILE A 200 -1.47 4.43 -39.56
CA ILE A 200 -1.60 3.73 -40.85
C ILE A 200 -3.07 3.55 -41.21
N GLU A 201 -3.92 3.12 -40.27
CA GLU A 201 -5.37 2.99 -40.52
C GLU A 201 -6.02 4.34 -40.88
N GLN A 202 -5.60 5.43 -40.25
CA GLN A 202 -6.08 6.77 -40.61
C GLN A 202 -5.61 7.17 -42.01
N LYS A 203 -4.35 6.90 -42.35
CA LYS A 203 -3.79 7.17 -43.69
C LYS A 203 -4.51 6.38 -44.78
N LEU A 204 -4.92 5.14 -44.52
CA LEU A 204 -5.73 4.35 -45.46
C LEU A 204 -7.12 4.94 -45.75
N LYS A 205 -7.65 5.82 -44.88
CA LYS A 205 -8.94 6.51 -45.09
C LYS A 205 -8.78 7.79 -45.91
N THR A 206 -7.56 8.18 -46.25
CA THR A 206 -7.30 9.37 -47.08
C THR A 206 -7.80 9.12 -48.51
N PRO A 207 -8.53 10.07 -49.11
CA PRO A 207 -8.94 9.97 -50.50
C PRO A 207 -7.72 10.08 -51.41
N VAL A 208 -7.65 9.21 -52.42
CA VAL A 208 -6.66 9.25 -53.48
C VAL A 208 -7.35 9.71 -54.77
N GLY A 209 -6.67 10.57 -55.52
CA GLY A 209 -7.16 11.13 -56.78
C GLY A 209 -7.30 10.08 -57.89
N SER A 210 -7.57 10.54 -59.12
CA SER A 210 -7.68 9.65 -60.29
C SER A 210 -6.38 8.88 -60.54
N LEU A 211 -6.47 7.56 -60.60
CA LEU A 211 -5.35 6.64 -60.86
C LEU A 211 -5.63 5.84 -62.13
N ARG A 212 -4.60 5.63 -62.96
CA ARG A 212 -4.70 4.81 -64.17
C ARG A 212 -3.41 4.04 -64.39
N TYR A 213 -3.51 2.71 -64.30
CA TYR A 213 -2.43 1.76 -64.56
C TYR A 213 -2.81 0.88 -65.74
N THR A 214 -1.88 0.70 -66.69
CA THR A 214 -2.09 -0.14 -67.88
C THR A 214 -0.88 -1.05 -68.03
N ASN A 215 -1.08 -2.36 -67.83
CA ASN A 215 -0.03 -3.39 -67.80
C ASN A 215 1.17 -3.02 -66.91
N ALA A 216 0.91 -2.38 -65.76
CA ALA A 216 1.95 -2.04 -64.79
C ALA A 216 2.19 -3.22 -63.84
N PRO A 217 3.45 -3.53 -63.48
CA PRO A 217 3.74 -4.61 -62.53
C PRO A 217 3.24 -4.27 -61.13
N LEU A 218 2.71 -5.26 -60.41
CA LEU A 218 2.14 -5.11 -59.05
C LEU A 218 3.08 -4.37 -58.09
N HIS A 219 4.38 -4.69 -58.10
CA HIS A 219 5.37 -4.03 -57.24
C HIS A 219 5.45 -2.51 -57.48
N GLU A 220 5.42 -2.06 -58.73
CA GLU A 220 5.51 -0.64 -59.09
C GLU A 220 4.24 0.10 -58.66
N VAL A 221 3.07 -0.48 -58.91
CA VAL A 221 1.77 0.06 -58.48
C VAL A 221 1.72 0.25 -56.96
N LEU A 222 2.18 -0.74 -56.20
CA LEU A 222 2.20 -0.67 -54.74
C LEU A 222 3.22 0.33 -54.21
N LYS A 223 4.38 0.46 -54.88
CA LYS A 223 5.38 1.46 -54.55
C LYS A 223 4.84 2.88 -54.76
N ASP A 224 4.14 3.11 -55.87
CA ASP A 224 3.52 4.39 -56.16
C ASP A 224 2.46 4.73 -55.10
N LEU A 225 1.60 3.78 -54.74
CA LEU A 225 0.61 3.96 -53.65
C LEU A 225 1.27 4.18 -52.29
N SER A 226 2.38 3.50 -52.00
CA SER A 226 3.18 3.69 -50.78
C SER A 226 3.71 5.12 -50.66
N THR A 227 4.24 5.67 -51.77
CA THR A 227 4.75 7.06 -51.79
C THR A 227 3.63 8.10 -51.70
N LEU A 228 2.51 7.87 -52.40
CA LEU A 228 1.38 8.80 -52.41
C LEU A 228 0.72 8.91 -51.05
N ALA A 229 0.57 7.78 -50.35
CA ALA A 229 -0.10 7.70 -49.06
C ALA A 229 0.83 7.89 -47.86
N GLU A 230 2.14 7.93 -48.09
CA GLU A 230 3.17 7.88 -47.05
C GLU A 230 2.95 6.70 -46.07
N VAL A 231 2.65 5.52 -46.61
CA VAL A 231 2.46 4.28 -45.84
C VAL A 231 3.48 3.26 -46.30
N ASN A 232 4.16 2.61 -45.36
CA ASN A 232 5.09 1.53 -45.67
C ASN A 232 4.29 0.29 -46.08
N ILE A 233 4.41 -0.11 -47.35
CA ILE A 233 3.76 -1.31 -47.90
C ILE A 233 4.80 -2.40 -48.08
N HIS A 234 4.55 -3.59 -47.53
CA HIS A 234 5.42 -4.75 -47.62
C HIS A 234 4.69 -5.93 -48.27
N LEU A 235 5.28 -6.48 -49.33
CA LEU A 235 4.78 -7.67 -50.02
C LEU A 235 5.25 -8.92 -49.27
N ASP A 236 4.31 -9.79 -48.87
CA ASP A 236 4.64 -11.09 -48.28
C ASP A 236 4.97 -12.11 -49.38
N PRO A 237 6.23 -12.55 -49.54
CA PRO A 237 6.59 -13.54 -50.55
C PRO A 237 5.89 -14.88 -50.33
N GLN A 238 5.50 -15.22 -49.09
CA GLN A 238 4.81 -16.47 -48.81
C GLN A 238 3.35 -16.41 -49.28
N GLY A 239 2.61 -15.35 -48.92
CA GLY A 239 1.24 -15.15 -49.38
C GLY A 239 1.12 -15.00 -50.89
N LEU A 240 2.09 -14.33 -51.54
CA LEU A 240 2.12 -14.25 -53.00
C LEU A 240 2.33 -15.61 -53.68
N ALA A 241 3.16 -16.47 -53.10
CA ALA A 241 3.43 -17.80 -53.64
C ALA A 241 2.22 -18.75 -53.55
N GLU A 242 1.38 -18.61 -52.53
CA GLU A 242 0.15 -19.39 -52.34
C GLU A 242 -0.87 -19.14 -53.45
N GLU A 243 -1.03 -17.87 -53.86
CA GLU A 243 -1.93 -17.47 -54.95
C GLU A 243 -1.26 -17.50 -56.34
N ALA A 244 -0.04 -18.04 -56.44
CA ALA A 244 0.77 -18.08 -57.65
C ALA A 244 0.95 -16.70 -58.32
N VAL A 245 0.99 -15.63 -57.54
CA VAL A 245 1.17 -14.25 -58.00
C VAL A 245 2.64 -13.85 -57.89
N THR A 246 3.20 -13.30 -58.96
CA THR A 246 4.55 -12.73 -58.95
C THR A 246 4.52 -11.21 -58.73
N PRO A 247 5.58 -10.60 -58.17
CA PRO A 247 5.67 -9.14 -58.06
C PRO A 247 5.58 -8.40 -59.41
N ASP A 248 5.88 -9.08 -60.51
CA ASP A 248 5.84 -8.56 -61.87
C ASP A 248 4.48 -8.78 -62.57
N THR A 249 3.49 -9.35 -61.88
CA THR A 249 2.17 -9.61 -62.45
C THR A 249 1.54 -8.30 -62.95
N PRO A 250 1.12 -8.22 -64.22
CA PRO A 250 0.59 -6.98 -64.80
C PRO A 250 -0.83 -6.69 -64.29
N ILE A 251 -1.07 -5.44 -63.90
CA ILE A 251 -2.35 -4.95 -63.39
C ILE A 251 -2.91 -3.87 -64.31
N ASN A 252 -4.21 -3.97 -64.57
CA ASN A 252 -4.99 -2.98 -65.30
C ASN A 252 -6.04 -2.40 -64.35
N PHE A 253 -5.88 -1.14 -63.95
CA PHE A 253 -6.78 -0.50 -62.99
C PHE A 253 -6.98 0.97 -63.38
N GLU A 254 -8.24 1.41 -63.44
CA GLU A 254 -8.60 2.79 -63.74
C GLU A 254 -9.71 3.26 -62.81
N VAL A 255 -9.47 4.38 -62.13
CA VAL A 255 -10.50 5.06 -61.34
C VAL A 255 -10.49 6.54 -61.65
N ARG A 256 -11.69 7.07 -61.95
CA ARG A 256 -11.91 8.46 -62.40
C ARG A 256 -12.34 9.42 -61.29
N SER A 257 -12.84 8.88 -60.17
CA SER A 257 -13.35 9.64 -59.03
C SER A 257 -12.46 9.43 -57.81
N GLU A 258 -12.45 10.39 -56.89
CA GLU A 258 -11.72 10.23 -55.63
C GLU A 258 -12.31 9.08 -54.81
N ILE A 259 -11.46 8.11 -54.46
CA ILE A 259 -11.82 6.97 -53.61
C ILE A 259 -10.78 6.80 -52.50
N MET A 260 -11.18 6.21 -51.37
CA MET A 260 -10.27 5.99 -50.26
C MET A 260 -9.17 5.00 -50.66
N LEU A 261 -7.94 5.21 -50.19
CA LEU A 261 -6.84 4.28 -50.44
C LEU A 261 -7.17 2.84 -50.03
N LYS A 262 -7.88 2.66 -48.91
CA LYS A 262 -8.43 1.38 -48.48
C LYS A 262 -9.22 0.67 -49.60
N SER A 263 -10.07 1.41 -50.30
CA SER A 263 -10.90 0.89 -51.38
C SER A 263 -10.06 0.64 -52.64
N VAL A 264 -9.09 1.50 -52.95
CA VAL A 264 -8.14 1.29 -54.05
C VAL A 264 -7.39 -0.03 -53.88
N LEU A 265 -6.79 -0.24 -52.70
CA LEU A 265 -6.02 -1.45 -52.39
C LEU A 265 -6.90 -2.69 -52.48
N HIS A 266 -8.10 -2.67 -51.89
CA HIS A 266 -9.01 -3.79 -51.98
C HIS A 266 -9.36 -4.14 -53.44
N LEU A 267 -9.69 -3.16 -54.27
CA LEU A 267 -10.06 -3.39 -55.68
C LEU A 267 -8.89 -3.86 -56.56
N ILE A 268 -7.65 -3.49 -56.23
CA ILE A 268 -6.44 -3.95 -56.95
C ILE A 268 -6.07 -5.38 -56.54
N LEU A 269 -6.27 -5.72 -55.27
CA LEU A 269 -5.84 -7.00 -54.69
C LEU A 269 -6.90 -8.11 -54.81
N GLU A 270 -8.19 -7.76 -54.80
CA GLU A 270 -9.33 -8.70 -54.90
C GLU A 270 -9.24 -9.63 -56.13
N PRO A 271 -8.94 -9.16 -57.36
CA PRO A 271 -8.81 -10.06 -58.52
C PRO A 271 -7.62 -11.02 -58.46
N LEU A 272 -6.67 -10.76 -57.56
CA LEU A 272 -5.46 -11.57 -57.35
C LEU A 272 -5.58 -12.47 -56.11
N HIS A 273 -6.74 -12.51 -55.44
CA HIS A 273 -6.95 -13.22 -54.17
C HIS A 273 -5.98 -12.80 -53.06
N LEU A 274 -5.53 -11.55 -53.10
CA LEU A 274 -4.68 -10.94 -52.08
C LEU A 274 -5.52 -9.99 -51.21
N ASP A 275 -5.12 -9.82 -49.96
CA ASP A 275 -5.64 -8.80 -49.06
C ASP A 275 -4.49 -8.14 -48.28
N TYR A 276 -4.80 -7.12 -47.48
CA TYR A 276 -3.82 -6.41 -46.67
C TYR A 276 -4.15 -6.51 -45.17
N VAL A 277 -3.08 -6.56 -44.36
CA VAL A 277 -3.14 -6.55 -42.90
C VAL A 277 -2.19 -5.48 -42.36
N ILE A 278 -2.63 -4.74 -41.35
CA ILE A 278 -1.76 -3.82 -40.60
C ILE A 278 -1.17 -4.60 -39.44
N LYS A 279 0.13 -4.89 -39.49
CA LYS A 279 0.86 -5.63 -38.46
C LYS A 279 2.31 -5.20 -38.43
N ASP A 280 2.93 -5.25 -37.26
CA ASP A 280 4.34 -4.89 -37.07
C ASP A 280 4.66 -3.48 -37.60
N GLU A 281 3.70 -2.55 -37.45
CA GLU A 281 3.79 -1.15 -37.89
C GLU A 281 3.94 -0.96 -39.41
N VAL A 282 3.57 -1.96 -40.21
CA VAL A 282 3.65 -1.96 -41.68
C VAL A 282 2.33 -2.45 -42.29
N LEU A 283 2.02 -1.97 -43.50
CA LEU A 283 0.92 -2.50 -44.29
C LEU A 283 1.42 -3.73 -45.08
N LYS A 284 1.10 -4.92 -44.60
CA LYS A 284 1.51 -6.18 -45.21
C LYS A 284 0.47 -6.63 -46.23
N ILE A 285 0.88 -6.94 -47.45
CA ILE A 285 0.02 -7.53 -48.50
C ILE A 285 0.31 -9.02 -48.58
N THR A 286 -0.71 -9.84 -48.42
CA THR A 286 -0.60 -11.31 -48.33
C THR A 286 -1.82 -11.98 -48.97
N SER A 287 -1.90 -13.31 -48.96
CA SER A 287 -3.07 -14.04 -49.43
C SER A 287 -4.29 -13.75 -48.54
N GLU A 288 -5.48 -13.82 -49.13
CA GLU A 288 -6.75 -13.71 -48.41
C GLU A 288 -6.85 -14.80 -47.32
N GLN A 289 -6.40 -16.02 -47.61
CA GLN A 289 -6.41 -17.15 -46.68
C GLN A 289 -5.57 -16.90 -45.41
N LEU A 290 -4.38 -16.29 -45.55
CA LEU A 290 -3.54 -15.95 -44.40
C LEU A 290 -4.13 -14.79 -43.59
N THR A 291 -4.83 -13.86 -44.25
CA THR A 291 -5.52 -12.74 -43.61
C THR A 291 -6.70 -13.21 -42.77
N GLU A 292 -7.50 -14.14 -43.29
CA GLU A 292 -8.64 -14.75 -42.57
C GLU A 292 -8.20 -15.57 -41.34
N GLY A 293 -7.01 -16.18 -41.39
CA GLY A 293 -6.41 -16.91 -40.27
C GLY A 293 -6.03 -16.01 -39.07
N GLU A 294 -5.84 -14.71 -39.29
CA GLU A 294 -5.52 -13.74 -38.23
C GLU A 294 -6.79 -13.27 -37.49
N VAL A 295 -7.37 -14.16 -36.71
CA VAL A 295 -8.49 -13.83 -35.81
C VAL A 295 -8.01 -13.16 -34.52
N PHE A 296 -8.75 -12.16 -34.04
CA PHE A 296 -8.49 -11.50 -32.77
C PHE A 296 -9.71 -11.56 -31.84
N PRO A 297 -9.50 -11.75 -30.51
CA PRO A 297 -10.61 -11.77 -29.56
C PRO A 297 -11.20 -10.37 -29.38
N ILE A 298 -12.49 -10.20 -29.68
CA ILE A 298 -13.26 -8.99 -29.37
C ILE A 298 -13.97 -9.20 -28.03
N VAL A 299 -13.63 -8.37 -27.03
CA VAL A 299 -14.27 -8.41 -25.71
C VAL A 299 -15.47 -7.48 -25.70
N TYR A 300 -16.67 -8.05 -25.62
CA TYR A 300 -17.90 -7.29 -25.39
C TYR A 300 -18.16 -7.19 -23.88
N SER A 301 -18.12 -5.97 -23.34
CA SER A 301 -18.49 -5.74 -21.94
C SER A 301 -20.00 -5.86 -21.77
N VAL A 302 -20.46 -6.89 -21.08
CA VAL A 302 -21.88 -7.15 -20.79
C VAL A 302 -22.26 -6.79 -19.36
N GLY A 303 -21.45 -6.00 -18.65
CA GLY A 303 -21.68 -5.70 -17.22
C GLY A 303 -23.02 -5.04 -16.89
N ASP A 304 -23.69 -4.43 -17.88
CA ASP A 304 -25.04 -3.87 -17.75
C ASP A 304 -26.15 -4.94 -17.88
N LEU A 305 -25.87 -6.04 -18.59
CA LEU A 305 -26.81 -7.14 -18.80
C LEU A 305 -26.84 -8.12 -17.62
N VAL A 306 -25.86 -8.06 -16.72
CA VAL A 306 -25.76 -8.97 -15.58
C VAL A 306 -25.94 -8.18 -14.29
N VAL A 307 -27.12 -8.31 -13.67
CA VAL A 307 -27.29 -7.91 -12.27
C VAL A 307 -26.49 -8.92 -11.43
N PRO A 308 -25.45 -8.50 -10.70
CA PRO A 308 -24.69 -9.43 -9.87
C PRO A 308 -25.65 -10.05 -8.85
N ILE A 309 -25.75 -11.38 -8.86
CA ILE A 309 -26.48 -12.10 -7.82
C ILE A 309 -25.78 -11.73 -6.51
N PRO A 310 -26.50 -11.18 -5.52
CA PRO A 310 -25.91 -10.88 -4.23
C PRO A 310 -25.22 -12.15 -3.73
N ASN A 311 -23.96 -12.05 -3.33
CA ASN A 311 -23.30 -13.16 -2.66
C ASN A 311 -24.07 -13.42 -1.36
N PHE A 312 -24.95 -14.41 -1.39
CA PHE A 312 -25.57 -14.94 -0.19
C PHE A 312 -24.44 -15.62 0.57
N THR A 313 -23.78 -14.90 1.47
CA THR A 313 -22.95 -15.55 2.48
C THR A 313 -23.91 -16.38 3.33
N PRO A 314 -23.84 -17.73 3.29
CA PRO A 314 -24.68 -18.53 4.16
C PRO A 314 -24.21 -18.26 5.59
N SER A 315 -24.87 -17.33 6.26
CA SER A 315 -24.74 -17.25 7.70
C SER A 315 -25.35 -18.54 8.25
N THR A 316 -24.71 -19.14 9.25
CA THR A 316 -25.20 -20.37 9.92
C THR A 316 -26.61 -20.21 10.51
N ARG A 317 -27.20 -19.01 10.45
CA ARG A 317 -28.57 -18.68 10.87
C ARG A 317 -29.58 -18.56 9.72
N MET A 318 -29.20 -18.82 8.47
CA MET A 318 -30.13 -18.79 7.33
C MET A 318 -30.71 -20.18 7.08
N GLY A 319 -32.05 -20.31 7.09
CA GLY A 319 -32.76 -21.58 6.85
C GLY A 319 -33.28 -22.25 8.14
N LEU A 320 -33.83 -23.47 7.99
CA LEU A 320 -34.52 -24.20 9.07
C LEU A 320 -33.64 -24.37 10.32
N ALA A 321 -32.34 -24.59 10.15
CA ALA A 321 -31.38 -24.71 11.26
C ALA A 321 -31.23 -23.40 12.06
N GLY A 322 -31.25 -22.25 11.38
CA GLY A 322 -31.22 -20.95 12.04
C GLY A 322 -32.52 -20.59 12.72
N ALA A 323 -33.66 -20.94 12.10
CA ALA A 323 -34.98 -20.82 12.71
C ALA A 323 -35.10 -21.70 13.97
N LEU A 324 -34.60 -22.94 13.92
CA LEU A 324 -34.55 -23.83 15.09
C LEU A 324 -33.64 -23.28 16.19
N HIS A 325 -32.45 -22.80 15.84
CA HIS A 325 -31.50 -22.26 16.81
C HIS A 325 -32.04 -21.00 17.50
N ASN A 326 -32.68 -20.10 16.74
CA ASN A 326 -33.34 -18.92 17.30
C ASN A 326 -34.55 -19.32 18.15
N ALA A 327 -35.39 -20.26 17.70
CA ALA A 327 -36.52 -20.76 18.49
C ALA A 327 -36.08 -21.44 19.80
N MET A 328 -34.95 -22.14 19.79
CA MET A 328 -34.40 -22.81 20.96
C MET A 328 -33.72 -21.83 21.93
N GLY A 329 -33.15 -20.73 21.41
CA GLY A 329 -32.67 -19.61 22.20
C GLY A 329 -33.79 -18.79 22.84
N ASP A 330 -34.88 -18.53 22.11
CA ASP A 330 -36.05 -17.78 22.59
C ASP A 330 -36.89 -18.58 23.59
N ALA A 331 -36.88 -19.91 23.47
CA ALA A 331 -37.46 -20.83 24.45
C ALA A 331 -36.62 -21.01 25.73
N GLY A 332 -35.51 -20.27 25.89
CA GLY A 332 -34.71 -20.25 27.12
C GLY A 332 -33.88 -21.51 27.40
N LEU A 333 -33.71 -22.40 26.42
CA LEU A 333 -32.94 -23.65 26.53
C LEU A 333 -31.43 -23.48 26.28
N GLY A 334 -30.95 -22.25 26.17
CA GLY A 334 -29.56 -21.90 25.82
C GLY A 334 -28.61 -21.72 27.01
N GLY A 335 -28.84 -22.37 28.15
CA GLY A 335 -28.01 -22.21 29.34
C GLY A 335 -27.93 -23.45 30.22
N GLY A 336 -26.82 -24.19 30.11
CA GLY A 336 -26.35 -25.09 31.16
C GLY A 336 -26.89 -26.53 31.14
N ALA A 337 -26.04 -27.43 30.64
CA ALA A 337 -25.88 -28.84 31.03
C ALA A 337 -26.97 -29.48 31.92
N PHE A 338 -27.98 -30.09 31.33
CA PHE A 338 -28.77 -31.16 31.96
C PHE A 338 -29.23 -32.16 30.89
N PHE A 339 -29.01 -33.45 31.17
CA PHE A 339 -29.24 -34.65 30.35
C PHE A 339 -28.14 -35.05 29.34
N GLY A 340 -27.30 -35.99 29.80
CA GLY A 340 -26.61 -36.93 28.92
C GLY A 340 -27.58 -37.96 28.33
N GLY A 341 -27.27 -38.45 27.13
CA GLY A 341 -27.99 -39.51 26.46
C GLY A 341 -27.94 -39.32 24.95
N GLY A 342 -27.43 -40.32 24.23
CA GLY A 342 -27.13 -40.27 22.80
C GLY A 342 -28.27 -39.76 21.92
N GLY A 343 -27.93 -38.81 21.05
CA GLY A 343 -28.83 -38.26 20.04
C GLY A 343 -28.01 -37.65 18.92
N SER A 344 -27.82 -38.42 17.85
CA SER A 344 -27.14 -38.04 16.61
C SER A 344 -27.64 -36.68 16.09
N SER A 345 -26.78 -35.67 16.08
CA SER A 345 -26.99 -34.47 15.26
C SER A 345 -26.98 -34.86 13.78
N PRO A 346 -27.98 -34.47 12.96
CA PRO A 346 -27.96 -34.77 11.54
C PRO A 346 -26.82 -33.99 10.87
N MET A 347 -25.82 -34.72 10.36
CA MET A 347 -24.74 -34.16 9.56
C MET A 347 -25.31 -33.62 8.25
N ALA A 348 -25.15 -32.32 8.01
CA ALA A 348 -25.42 -31.69 6.72
C ALA A 348 -24.36 -32.15 5.72
N VAL A 349 -24.80 -32.83 4.66
CA VAL A 349 -23.94 -33.26 3.54
C VAL A 349 -23.89 -32.11 2.54
N VAL A 350 -22.70 -31.56 2.30
CA VAL A 350 -22.48 -30.50 1.30
C VAL A 350 -21.90 -31.13 0.04
N ALA A 351 -22.57 -30.95 -1.09
CA ALA A 351 -22.01 -31.28 -2.40
C ALA A 351 -21.12 -30.11 -2.87
N SER A 352 -19.84 -30.38 -3.16
CA SER A 352 -18.94 -29.40 -3.77
C SER A 352 -19.20 -29.31 -5.28
N THR A 353 -19.29 -28.09 -5.81
CA THR A 353 -19.47 -27.83 -7.25
C THR A 353 -18.27 -28.25 -8.12
N ASP A 354 -17.10 -28.52 -7.52
CA ASP A 354 -15.85 -28.76 -8.25
C ASP A 354 -15.35 -30.22 -8.20
N GLY A 355 -16.15 -31.16 -7.67
CA GLY A 355 -15.86 -32.61 -7.76
C GLY A 355 -14.61 -33.12 -7.03
N THR A 356 -13.85 -32.29 -6.31
CA THR A 356 -12.67 -32.72 -5.56
C THR A 356 -13.06 -33.41 -4.26
N ARG A 357 -12.69 -34.69 -4.13
CA ARG A 357 -13.01 -35.55 -2.97
C ARG A 357 -12.39 -35.02 -1.68
N SER A 358 -13.22 -34.64 -0.71
CA SER A 358 -12.82 -34.48 0.69
C SER A 358 -13.11 -35.77 1.48
N ASN A 359 -12.33 -36.00 2.53
CA ASN A 359 -12.07 -37.29 3.18
C ASN A 359 -13.23 -37.89 4.02
N ALA A 360 -14.50 -37.62 3.67
CA ALA A 360 -15.67 -38.08 4.42
C ALA A 360 -16.88 -38.44 3.54
N ALA A 361 -16.67 -38.99 2.35
CA ALA A 361 -17.74 -39.51 1.51
C ALA A 361 -17.90 -41.03 1.70
N ILE A 362 -19.00 -41.45 2.32
CA ILE A 362 -19.41 -42.86 2.35
C ILE A 362 -19.88 -43.26 0.95
N ASN A 363 -19.47 -44.46 0.52
CA ASN A 363 -19.70 -45.02 -0.80
C ASN A 363 -21.22 -45.06 -1.15
N PRO A 364 -21.67 -44.47 -2.27
CA PRO A 364 -23.10 -44.31 -2.59
C PRO A 364 -23.86 -45.64 -2.78
N GLY A 365 -23.15 -46.78 -2.94
CA GLY A 365 -23.76 -48.10 -2.96
C GLY A 365 -24.37 -48.54 -1.63
N VAL A 366 -23.97 -47.95 -0.50
CA VAL A 366 -24.46 -48.31 0.85
C VAL A 366 -25.81 -47.63 1.15
N LEU A 367 -26.08 -46.47 0.55
CA LEU A 367 -27.32 -45.71 0.75
C LEU A 367 -28.54 -46.34 0.07
N ALA A 368 -28.35 -47.09 -1.02
CA ALA A 368 -29.44 -47.73 -1.75
C ALA A 368 -30.03 -48.96 -1.00
N GLN A 369 -29.30 -49.54 -0.04
CA GLN A 369 -29.73 -50.75 0.65
C GLN A 369 -30.55 -50.46 1.92
N MET A 370 -30.58 -49.21 2.40
CA MET A 370 -31.28 -48.84 3.64
C MET A 370 -32.75 -48.44 3.45
N SER A 371 -33.24 -48.26 2.21
CA SER A 371 -34.63 -47.85 1.96
C SER A 371 -35.59 -49.00 1.62
N ALA A 372 -35.16 -50.27 1.69
CA ALA A 372 -35.92 -51.41 1.19
C ALA A 372 -36.48 -52.35 2.28
N SER A 373 -36.53 -51.95 3.55
CA SER A 373 -37.15 -52.77 4.61
C SER A 373 -38.16 -51.98 5.43
N GLY A 374 -39.44 -52.15 5.10
CA GLY A 374 -40.53 -51.93 6.06
C GLY A 374 -41.75 -51.21 5.52
N ALA A 375 -42.60 -51.92 4.77
CA ALA A 375 -44.07 -51.83 4.88
C ALA A 375 -44.75 -52.80 3.89
N THR A 376 -45.18 -53.96 4.38
CA THR A 376 -46.26 -54.78 3.77
C THR A 376 -47.50 -54.70 4.68
N PRO A 377 -48.70 -54.94 4.13
CA PRO A 377 -49.94 -54.33 4.59
C PRO A 377 -50.74 -55.20 5.57
N SER A 378 -51.60 -54.54 6.36
CA SER A 378 -52.82 -55.09 6.98
C SER A 378 -53.91 -54.03 6.90
#